data_AF-A0A8H7QB09-F1
#
_entry.id   AF-A0A8H7QB09-F1
#
_cell.length_a   1.000
_cell.length_b   1.000
_cell.length_c   1.000
_cell.angle_alpha   90.00
_cell.angle_beta   90.00
_cell.angle_gamma   90.00
#
_symmetry.space_group_name_H-M   'P 1'
#
loop_
_entity.id
_entity.type
_entity.pdbx_description
1 polymer ?
#
loop_
_entity_poly.entity_id
_entity_poly.type
_entity_poly.pdbx_seq_one_letter_code
_entity_poly.pdbx_strand_id
1 'polypeptide(L)' 'MIIINNTKYSCMSCVKGHRSSRCTHSNRPLVPIRRKGRPATQCETCRELRRTRHIHIKCLCKPVEVGKCSSAL' A
#
# COMPACT_ATOMS: atom_id res chain seq x y z
N MET A 1 4.43 17.25 3.38
CA MET A 1 5.21 16.23 4.08
C MET A 1 6.59 16.83 4.35
N ILE A 2 7.16 16.65 5.53
CA ILE A 2 8.51 17.13 5.86
C ILE A 2 9.47 15.94 5.81
N ILE A 3 10.72 16.11 5.34
CA ILE A 3 11.70 15.02 5.23
C ILE A 3 12.91 15.37 6.09
N ILE A 4 13.27 14.48 7.00
CA ILE A 4 14.42 14.64 7.90
C ILE A 4 15.17 13.30 7.92
N ASN A 5 16.47 13.30 7.64
CA ASN A 5 17.32 12.10 7.63
C ASN A 5 16.71 10.94 6.81
N ASN A 6 16.29 11.23 5.56
CA ASN A 6 15.60 10.28 4.67
C ASN A 6 14.27 9.69 5.18
N THR A 7 13.77 10.15 6.32
CA THR A 7 12.51 9.71 6.91
C THR A 7 11.44 10.78 6.68
N LYS A 8 10.25 10.35 6.28
CA LYS A 8 9.11 11.22 6.03
C LYS A 8 8.39 11.51 7.35
N TYR A 9 8.05 12.76 7.60
CA TYR A 9 7.35 13.21 8.80
C TYR A 9 6.09 13.99 8.45
N SER A 10 5.07 13.92 9.32
CA SER A 10 3.88 14.77 9.24
C SER A 10 3.19 14.92 10.59
N CYS A 11 2.34 15.93 10.70
CA CYS A 11 1.56 16.19 11.90
C CYS A 11 0.53 15.08 12.19
N MET A 12 0.21 14.81 13.47
CA MET A 12 -0.79 13.78 13.84
C MET A 12 -2.16 13.98 13.17
N SER A 13 -2.68 15.22 13.14
CA SER A 13 -3.96 15.53 12.48
C SER A 13 -3.92 15.22 10.98
N CYS A 14 -2.76 15.42 10.36
CA CYS A 14 -2.54 15.19 8.93
C CYS A 14 -2.49 13.69 8.63
N VAL A 15 -1.88 12.90 9.52
CA VAL A 15 -1.86 11.44 9.46
C VAL A 15 -3.28 10.89 9.62
N LYS A 16 -3.99 11.28 10.67
CA LYS A 16 -5.38 10.85 10.93
C LYS A 16 -6.32 11.27 9.80
N GLY A 17 -6.15 12.47 9.25
CA GLY A 17 -6.98 13.01 8.16
C GLY A 17 -6.57 12.59 6.76
N HIS A 18 -5.61 11.66 6.59
CA HIS A 18 -5.07 11.25 5.28
C HIS A 18 -4.50 12.39 4.41
N ARG A 19 -4.10 13.51 5.03
CA ARG A 19 -3.48 14.70 4.39
C ARG A 19 -1.97 14.76 4.53
N SER A 20 -1.35 13.69 5.02
CA SER A 20 0.10 13.56 5.24
C SER A 20 0.96 13.97 4.05
N SER A 21 0.55 13.59 2.83
CA SER A 21 1.29 13.92 1.60
C SER A 21 1.55 15.43 1.48
N ARG A 22 0.58 16.26 1.86
CA ARG A 22 0.63 17.73 1.74
C ARG A 22 0.84 18.46 3.07
N CYS A 23 1.24 17.77 4.13
CA CYS A 23 1.45 18.39 5.44
C CYS A 23 2.58 19.44 5.43
N THR A 24 2.27 20.72 5.65
CA THR A 24 3.25 21.83 5.74
C THR A 24 3.36 22.42 7.16
N HIS A 25 2.67 21.82 8.13
CA HIS A 25 2.66 22.31 9.50
C HIS A 25 3.98 21.99 10.20
N SER A 26 4.78 23.02 10.48
CA SER A 26 5.98 22.95 11.33
C SER A 26 5.68 23.21 12.81
N ASN A 27 4.58 23.90 13.12
CA ASN A 27 4.18 24.26 14.49
C ASN A 27 3.42 23.14 15.23
N ARG A 28 3.43 21.90 14.72
CA ARG A 28 2.69 20.77 15.31
C ARG A 28 3.65 19.61 15.54
N PRO A 29 3.41 18.75 16.54
CA PRO A 29 4.24 17.58 16.77
C PRO A 29 4.25 16.70 15.51
N LEU A 30 5.46 16.47 15.00
CA LEU A 30 5.72 15.68 13.80
C LEU A 30 5.96 14.23 14.19
N VAL A 31 5.28 13.32 13.49
CA VAL A 31 5.47 11.87 13.65
C VAL A 31 6.05 11.28 12.37
N PRO A 32 6.92 10.26 12.48
CA PRO A 32 7.46 9.57 11.31
C PRO A 32 6.36 8.77 10.61
N ILE A 33 6.34 8.85 9.28
CA ILE A 33 5.42 8.14 8.41
C ILE A 33 6.09 6.85 7.93
N ARG A 34 5.48 5.71 8.31
CA ARG A 34 5.88 4.39 7.81
C ARG A 34 5.56 4.25 6.31
N ARG A 35 6.20 3.29 5.65
CA ARG A 35 5.96 3.03 4.22
C ARG A 35 4.48 2.78 3.96
N LYS A 36 3.97 3.39 2.89
CA LYS A 36 2.57 3.28 2.46
C LYS A 36 2.39 1.94 1.77
N GLY A 37 1.45 1.13 2.24
CA GLY A 37 1.08 -0.09 1.54
C GLY A 37 0.28 -1.05 2.42
N ARG A 38 -0.93 -1.40 1.96
CA ARG A 38 -1.56 -2.66 2.36
C ARG A 38 -0.77 -3.78 1.67
N PRO A 39 -0.47 -4.91 2.33
CA PRO A 39 0.09 -6.07 1.63
C PRO A 39 -0.81 -6.45 0.45
N ALA A 40 -0.20 -6.95 -0.63
CA ALA A 40 -0.95 -7.41 -1.78
C ALA A 40 -1.88 -8.55 -1.35
N THR A 41 -3.19 -8.39 -1.58
CA THR A 41 -4.20 -9.40 -1.23
C THR A 41 -4.45 -10.40 -2.37
N GLN A 42 -3.77 -10.24 -3.51
CA GLN A 42 -3.91 -11.06 -4.70
C GLN A 42 -2.56 -11.62 -5.09
N CYS A 43 -2.52 -12.86 -5.58
CA CYS A 43 -1.32 -13.41 -6.20
C CYS A 43 -0.99 -12.67 -7.50
N GLU A 44 0.25 -12.83 -7.97
CA GLU A 44 0.73 -12.16 -9.17
C GLU A 44 -0.09 -12.53 -10.42
N THR A 45 -0.46 -13.80 -10.58
CA THR A 45 -1.28 -14.29 -11.69
C THR A 45 -2.66 -13.62 -11.73
N CYS A 46 -3.39 -13.60 -10.60
CA CYS A 46 -4.71 -12.96 -10.54
C CYS A 46 -4.61 -11.44 -10.76
N ARG A 47 -3.50 -10.82 -10.33
CA ARG A 47 -3.24 -9.41 -10.57
C ARG A 47 -3.03 -9.13 -12.05
N GLU A 48 -2.31 -10.00 -12.76
CA GLU A 48 -2.08 -9.87 -14.19
C GLU A 48 -3.36 -10.10 -15.00
N LEU A 49 -4.19 -11.08 -14.64
CA LEU A 49 -5.50 -11.29 -15.26
C LEU A 49 -6.43 -10.08 -15.13
N ARG A 50 -6.39 -9.39 -13.99
CA ARG A 50 -7.15 -8.15 -13.80
C ARG A 50 -6.62 -7.02 -14.70
N ARG A 51 -5.30 -6.95 -14.94
CA ARG A 51 -4.68 -5.92 -15.78
C ARG A 51 -4.90 -6.18 -17.27
N THR A 52 -4.63 -7.40 -17.72
CA THR A 52 -4.59 -7.76 -19.15
C THR A 52 -5.97 -8.10 -19.70
N ARG A 53 -6.79 -8.77 -18.90
CA ARG A 53 -8.10 -9.29 -19.32
C ARG A 53 -9.28 -8.59 -18.64
N HIS A 54 -9.01 -7.59 -17.79
CA HIS A 54 -10.05 -6.88 -17.02
C HIS A 54 -10.94 -7.82 -16.18
N ILE A 55 -10.39 -8.95 -15.71
CA ILE A 55 -11.15 -9.92 -14.91
C ILE A 55 -11.12 -9.51 -13.42
N HIS A 56 -12.30 -9.31 -12.83
CA HIS A 56 -12.46 -8.85 -11.44
C HIS A 56 -12.93 -9.94 -10.46
N ILE A 57 -12.36 -11.14 -10.53
CA ILE A 57 -12.68 -12.23 -9.59
C ILE A 57 -11.96 -12.07 -8.25
N LYS A 58 -12.55 -12.63 -7.19
CA LYS A 58 -11.91 -12.74 -5.87
C LYS A 58 -10.78 -13.77 -5.95
N CYS A 59 -9.58 -13.40 -5.51
CA CYS A 59 -8.44 -14.32 -5.45
C CYS A 59 -8.65 -15.29 -4.27
N LEU A 60 -8.82 -16.58 -4.56
CA LEU A 60 -8.95 -17.67 -3.58
C LEU A 60 -7.72 -18.60 -3.58
N CYS A 61 -6.63 -18.12 -4.17
CA CYS A 61 -5.37 -18.84 -4.27
C CYS A 61 -4.80 -19.19 -2.89
N LYS A 62 -4.48 -20.47 -2.67
CA LYS A 62 -3.64 -20.86 -1.54
C LYS A 62 -2.18 -20.45 -1.83
N PRO A 63 -1.44 -19.92 -0.84
CA PRO A 63 -0.01 -19.64 -1.01
C PRO A 63 0.73 -20.98 -1.02
N VAL A 64 0.79 -21.65 -2.18
CA VAL A 64 1.42 -22.97 -2.26
C VAL A 64 2.93 -22.81 -2.39
N GLU A 65 3.45 -21.94 -3.25
CA GLU A 65 4.88 -21.62 -3.32
C GLU A 65 5.02 -20.17 -3.87
N VAL A 66 6.08 -19.45 -3.50
CA VAL A 66 6.29 -18.04 -3.89
C VAL A 66 6.09 -17.85 -5.41
N GLY A 67 4.99 -17.19 -5.78
CA GLY A 67 4.75 -16.73 -7.16
C GLY A 67 3.85 -17.59 -8.06
N LYS A 68 3.31 -18.73 -7.61
CA LYS A 68 2.40 -19.54 -8.46
C LYS A 68 1.12 -19.92 -7.73
N CYS A 69 -0.03 -19.49 -8.26
CA CYS A 69 -1.35 -19.88 -7.77
C CYS A 69 -1.86 -21.11 -8.53
N SER A 70 -2.20 -22.16 -7.79
CA SER A 70 -2.56 -23.48 -8.32
C SER A 70 -3.98 -23.61 -8.91
N SER A 71 -4.75 -22.53 -9.02
CA SER A 71 -6.11 -22.64 -9.58
C SER A 71 -6.09 -22.29 -11.07
N ALA A 72 -5.60 -23.24 -11.87
CA ALA A 72 -6.03 -23.42 -13.24
C ALA A 72 -7.35 -24.21 -13.21
N LEU A 73 -8.45 -23.51 -13.42
CA LEU A 73 -9.69 -24.04 -13.99
C LEU A 73 -10.07 -23.07 -15.10
#